data_AF-A0A9D9Q7B0-F1
#
_entry.id   AF-A0A9D9Q7B0-F1
#
_cell.length_a   1.000
_cell.length_b   1.000
_cell.length_c   1.000
_cell.angle_alpha   90.00
_cell.angle_beta   90.00
_cell.angle_gamma   90.00
#
_symmetry.space_group_name_H-M   'P 1'
#
loop_
_entity.id
_entity.type
_entity.pdbx_description
1 polymer ?
#
loop_
_entity_poly.entity_id
_entity_poly.type
_entity_poly.pdbx_seq_one_letter_code
_entity_poly.pdbx_strand_id
1 'polypeptide(L)'
;MPTINQLIRQGRKTAANRTKSPALQSCPQKRGVCTRVMTVTPKKPNSALRKVARVRLSNGIEVTAYIPGIGHNLQEHSVVLIRGGRVKDLPG
;
A
#
# COMPACT_ATOMS: atom_id res chain seq x y z
N MET A 1 21.91 -27.75 13.65
CA MET A 1 21.72 -28.51 12.39
C MET A 1 20.82 -29.69 12.70
N PRO A 2 19.64 -29.82 12.06
CA PRO A 2 18.70 -30.88 12.43
C PRO A 2 19.14 -32.27 11.93
N THR A 3 18.85 -33.32 12.69
CA THR A 3 19.13 -34.72 12.32
C THR A 3 18.11 -35.24 11.30
N ILE A 4 18.45 -36.31 10.57
CA ILE A 4 17.56 -36.92 9.58
C ILE A 4 16.22 -37.35 10.23
N ASN A 5 16.27 -37.95 11.43
CA ASN A 5 15.06 -38.33 12.17
C ASN A 5 14.18 -37.14 12.58
N GLN A 6 14.78 -35.95 12.84
CA GLN A 6 14.01 -34.72 13.08
C GLN A 6 13.30 -34.25 11.82
N LEU A 7 13.94 -34.36 10.65
CA LEU A 7 13.35 -33.99 9.36
C LEU A 7 12.24 -34.97 8.92
N ILE A 8 12.38 -36.26 9.25
CA ILE A 8 11.33 -37.27 9.01
C ILE A 8 10.10 -37.00 9.88
N ARG A 9 10.29 -36.64 11.15
CA ARG A 9 9.19 -36.31 12.08
C ARG A 9 8.57 -34.93 11.79
N GLN A 10 9.39 -33.96 11.39
CA GLN A 10 8.99 -32.59 11.10
C GLN A 10 9.73 -32.09 9.86
N GLY A 11 9.07 -32.17 8.71
CA GLY A 11 9.60 -31.66 7.46
C GLY A 11 9.89 -30.15 7.51
N ARG A 12 10.84 -29.69 6.70
CA ARG A 12 11.13 -28.25 6.58
C ARG A 12 9.91 -27.53 6.01
N LYS A 13 9.58 -26.38 6.60
CA LYS A 13 8.54 -25.48 6.10
C LYS A 13 9.19 -24.27 5.45
N THR A 14 8.73 -23.92 4.26
CA THR A 14 9.10 -22.66 3.61
C THR A 14 8.39 -21.49 4.30
N ALA A 15 9.11 -20.40 4.53
CA ALA A 15 8.49 -19.19 5.05
C ALA A 15 7.56 -18.57 4.00
N ALA A 16 6.33 -18.23 4.39
CA ALA A 16 5.38 -17.56 3.51
C ALA A 16 5.74 -16.06 3.37
N ASN A 17 5.92 -15.60 2.14
CA ASN A 17 6.16 -14.19 1.86
C ASN A 17 4.84 -13.42 1.73
N ARG A 18 4.68 -12.34 2.49
CA ARG A 18 3.52 -11.44 2.38
C ARG A 18 3.80 -10.34 1.36
N THR A 19 2.82 -10.07 0.49
CA THR A 19 2.90 -8.97 -0.46
C THR A 19 2.87 -7.62 0.25
N LYS A 20 3.67 -6.66 -0.22
CA LYS A 20 3.68 -5.29 0.30
C LYS A 20 2.42 -4.49 -0.07
N SER A 21 1.59 -4.99 -0.98
CA SER A 21 0.38 -4.32 -1.47
C SER A 21 -0.83 -5.26 -1.49
N PRO A 22 -1.33 -5.67 -0.30
CA PRO A 22 -2.41 -6.65 -0.19
C PRO A 22 -3.72 -6.16 -0.82
N ALA A 23 -3.98 -4.84 -0.78
CA ALA A 23 -5.21 -4.24 -1.32
C ALA A 23 -5.37 -4.41 -2.84
N LEU A 24 -4.28 -4.68 -3.57
CA LEU A 24 -4.34 -4.88 -5.02
C LEU A 24 -4.67 -6.31 -5.44
N GLN A 25 -4.68 -7.29 -4.53
CA GLN A 25 -5.06 -8.68 -4.83
C GLN A 25 -4.43 -9.21 -6.14
N SER A 26 -3.11 -9.06 -6.28
CA SER A 26 -2.32 -9.47 -7.46
C SER A 26 -2.64 -8.75 -8.78
N CYS A 27 -3.48 -7.70 -8.78
CA CYS A 27 -3.64 -6.81 -9.93
C CYS A 27 -2.50 -5.76 -9.98
N PRO A 28 -2.00 -5.39 -11.17
CA PRO A 28 -0.97 -4.35 -11.28
C PRO A 28 -1.50 -2.96 -10.91
N GLN A 29 -2.75 -2.67 -11.26
CA GLN A 29 -3.48 -1.46 -10.85
C GLN A 29 -4.92 -1.81 -10.47
N LYS A 30 -5.55 -0.96 -9.66
CA LYS A 30 -6.99 -1.00 -9.40
C LYS A 30 -7.61 0.38 -9.48
N ARG A 31 -8.84 0.43 -9.98
CA ARG A 31 -9.68 1.64 -9.97
C ARG A 31 -10.22 1.88 -8.56
N GLY A 32 -10.32 3.14 -8.16
CA GLY A 32 -10.96 3.54 -6.93
C GLY A 32 -11.55 4.95 -7.01
N VAL A 33 -12.31 5.31 -5.98
CA VAL A 33 -12.96 6.62 -5.82
C VAL A 33 -12.37 7.32 -4.60
N CYS A 34 -11.93 8.56 -4.76
CA CYS A 34 -11.41 9.37 -3.65
C CYS A 34 -12.52 9.67 -2.65
N THR A 35 -12.33 9.27 -1.39
CA THR A 35 -13.22 9.66 -0.29
C THR A 35 -12.82 10.98 0.33
N ARG A 36 -11.51 11.24 0.46
CA ARG A 36 -10.99 12.52 0.96
C ARG A 36 -9.63 12.82 0.36
N VAL A 37 -9.42 14.08 -0.04
CA VAL A 37 -8.11 14.59 -0.45
C VAL A 37 -7.54 15.44 0.70
N MET A 38 -6.31 15.16 1.12
CA MET A 38 -5.70 15.81 2.29
C MET A 38 -4.17 15.90 2.17
N THR A 39 -3.57 16.70 3.04
CA THR A 39 -2.12 16.76 3.19
C THR A 39 -1.68 16.06 4.47
N VAL A 40 -0.53 15.38 4.44
CA VAL A 40 0.02 14.64 5.58
C VAL A 40 1.50 15.02 5.76
N THR A 41 1.93 15.17 7.01
CA THR A 41 3.34 15.41 7.35
C THR A 41 4.13 14.10 7.33
N PRO A 42 5.36 14.09 6.79
CA PRO A 42 6.20 12.89 6.75
C PRO A 42 6.74 12.52 8.13
N LYS A 43 7.31 11.31 8.24
CA LYS A 43 8.10 10.90 9.40
C LYS A 43 9.36 11.76 9.52
N LYS A 44 9.76 12.07 10.76
CA LYS A 44 11.11 12.59 11.05
C LYS A 44 12.16 11.66 10.40
N PRO A 45 13.26 12.18 9.83
CA PRO A 45 13.81 13.55 9.92
C PRO A 45 13.25 14.55 8.91
N ASN A 46 12.37 14.09 8.00
CA ASN A 46 11.91 14.91 6.89
C ASN A 46 10.81 15.88 7.33
N SER A 47 10.67 17.00 6.62
CA SER A 47 9.60 17.98 6.80
C SER A 47 9.07 18.43 5.44
N ALA A 48 7.76 18.30 5.24
CA ALA A 48 7.03 18.71 4.03
C ALA A 48 5.52 18.55 4.23
N LEU A 49 4.72 19.10 3.32
CA LEU A 49 3.30 18.73 3.17
C LEU A 49 3.16 17.76 1.98
N ARG A 50 2.88 16.49 2.26
CA ARG A 50 2.68 15.46 1.23
C ARG A 50 1.21 15.39 0.85
N LYS A 51 0.92 15.42 -0.45
CA LYS A 51 -0.44 15.31 -0.99
C LYS A 51 -0.88 13.85 -1.02
N VAL A 52 -2.02 13.55 -0.42
CA VAL A 52 -2.51 12.19 -0.21
C VAL A 52 -4.02 12.14 -0.43
N ALA A 53 -4.53 11.05 -0.97
CA ALA A 53 -5.96 10.76 -1.05
C ALA A 53 -6.31 9.49 -0.27
N ARG A 54 -7.41 9.52 0.49
CA ARG A 54 -8.11 8.32 0.90
C ARG A 54 -8.94 7.85 -0.29
N VAL A 55 -8.77 6.59 -0.68
CA VAL A 55 -9.41 6.02 -1.87
C VAL A 55 -10.07 4.71 -1.52
N ARG A 56 -11.34 4.57 -1.88
CA ARG A 56 -12.08 3.31 -1.80
C ARG A 56 -11.92 2.57 -3.13
N LEU A 57 -11.24 1.44 -3.09
CA LEU A 57 -11.02 0.61 -4.27
C LEU A 57 -12.29 -0.14 -4.69
N SER A 58 -12.33 -0.62 -5.92
CA SER A 58 -13.44 -1.44 -6.43
C SER A 58 -13.67 -2.74 -5.67
N ASN A 59 -12.69 -3.23 -4.90
CA ASN A 59 -12.83 -4.40 -4.01
C ASN A 59 -13.30 -4.04 -2.59
N GLY A 60 -13.72 -2.80 -2.35
CA GLY A 60 -14.27 -2.33 -1.08
C GLY A 60 -13.22 -1.93 -0.03
N ILE A 61 -11.94 -2.15 -0.30
CA ILE A 61 -10.86 -1.79 0.63
C ILE A 61 -10.55 -0.31 0.51
N GLU A 62 -10.48 0.38 1.66
CA GLU A 62 -10.00 1.75 1.72
C GLU A 62 -8.49 1.81 1.92
N VAL A 63 -7.82 2.55 1.05
CA VAL A 63 -6.37 2.74 1.08
C VAL A 63 -6.00 4.21 1.06
N THR A 64 -4.82 4.49 1.57
CA THR A 64 -4.21 5.82 1.51
C THR A 64 -3.22 5.85 0.34
N ALA A 65 -3.49 6.68 -0.67
CA ALA A 65 -2.70 6.78 -1.88
C ALA A 65 -1.95 8.12 -1.96
N TYR A 66 -0.66 8.07 -2.27
CA TYR A 66 0.15 9.27 -2.51
C TYR A 66 -0.13 9.84 -3.91
N ILE A 67 -0.25 11.16 -4.00
CA ILE A 67 -0.46 11.87 -5.27
C ILE A 67 0.90 12.39 -5.75
N PRO A 68 1.49 11.81 -6.81
CA PRO A 68 2.78 12.24 -7.33
C PRO A 68 2.69 13.60 -8.05
N GLY A 69 3.83 14.25 -8.23
CA GLY A 69 3.92 15.55 -8.92
C GLY A 69 3.71 16.76 -8.02
N ILE A 70 3.68 17.94 -8.65
CA ILE A 70 3.64 19.25 -7.97
C ILE A 70 2.19 19.68 -7.70
N GLY A 71 1.32 19.65 -8.71
CA GLY A 71 -0.09 19.98 -8.61
C GLY A 71 -1.01 18.76 -8.74
N HIS A 72 -2.30 18.93 -8.43
CA HIS A 72 -3.36 17.94 -8.68
C HIS A 72 -4.72 18.64 -8.74
N ASN A 73 -5.67 18.06 -9.47
CA ASN A 73 -7.07 18.52 -9.57
C ASN A 73 -8.05 17.49 -8.96
N LEU A 74 -7.58 16.67 -8.00
CA LEU A 74 -8.45 15.66 -7.40
C LEU A 74 -9.37 16.30 -6.38
N GLN A 75 -10.64 15.93 -6.45
CA GLN A 75 -11.69 16.32 -5.52
C GLN A 75 -12.26 15.06 -4.85
N GLU A 76 -13.14 15.24 -3.87
CA GLU A 76 -13.95 14.13 -3.38
C GLU A 76 -14.74 13.51 -4.53
N HIS A 77 -14.92 12.19 -4.48
CA HIS A 77 -15.58 11.38 -5.52
C HIS A 77 -14.86 11.30 -6.87
N SER A 78 -13.66 11.88 -7.01
CA SER A 78 -12.86 11.70 -8.22
C SER A 78 -12.48 10.23 -8.42
N VAL A 79 -12.63 9.73 -9.65
CA VAL A 79 -12.24 8.37 -10.03
C VAL A 79 -10.76 8.35 -10.39
N VAL A 80 -9.99 7.46 -9.76
CA VAL A 80 -8.53 7.36 -9.92
C VAL A 80 -8.09 5.92 -10.16
N LEU A 81 -6.95 5.76 -10.82
CA LEU A 81 -6.24 4.49 -10.96
C LEU A 81 -5.05 4.46 -9.99
N ILE A 82 -4.99 3.44 -9.14
CA ILE A 82 -3.92 3.27 -8.14
C ILE A 82 -2.98 2.16 -8.58
N ARG A 83 -1.68 2.40 -8.41
CA ARG A 83 -0.63 1.39 -8.49
C ARG A 83 -0.03 1.08 -7.12
N GLY A 84 0.57 -0.09 -6.98
CA GLY A 84 1.31 -0.45 -5.78
C GLY A 84 2.58 0.39 -5.63
N GLY A 85 2.97 0.65 -4.39
CA GLY A 85 4.19 1.41 -4.09
C GLY A 85 4.10 2.11 -2.75
N ARG A 86 4.99 1.77 -1.83
CA ARG A 86 5.08 2.44 -0.53
C ARG A 86 5.94 3.69 -0.65
N VAL A 87 5.43 4.81 -0.15
CA VAL A 87 6.23 6.02 0.04
C VAL A 87 6.97 5.90 1.37
N LYS A 88 8.31 5.84 1.34
CA LYS A 88 9.15 5.60 2.53
C LYS A 88 8.87 6.59 3.66
N ASP A 89 8.63 7.85 3.31
CA ASP A 89 8.46 8.97 4.24
C ASP A 89 7.11 8.97 4.96
N LEU A 90 6.07 8.38 4.37
CA LEU A 90 4.72 8.41 4.93
C LEU A 90 4.44 7.12 5.71
N PRO A 91 3.85 7.21 6.92
CA PRO A 91 3.28 6.05 7.58
C PRO A 91 2.01 5.61 6.85
N GLY A 92 1.94 4.32 6.51
CA GLY A 92 0.91 3.73 5.66
C GLY A 92 1.50 2.61 4.81
#